data_AF-A0AA41VTC0-F1
#
_entry.id   AF-A0AA41VTC0-F1
#
_cell.length_a   1.000
_cell.length_b   1.000
_cell.length_c   1.000
_cell.angle_alpha   90.00
_cell.angle_beta   90.00
_cell.angle_gamma   90.00
#
_symmetry.space_group_name_H-M   'P 1'
#
loop_
_entity.id
_entity.type
_entity.pdbx_description
1 polymer ?
#
loop_
_entity_poly.entity_id
_entity_poly.type
_entity_poly.pdbx_seq_one_letter_code
_entity_poly.pdbx_strand_id
1 'polypeptide(L)'
;MNQLKIIHAQALVNNIDQTILKLLEIPNFSYAQSLFDRIPKPSPYLYNKLIHAYCKHGFPRKCFSLYSRMCFNGCPPNPYTFTFLFAACASLSSMKNGLMFHTQFLKLGFDYDTLASTALVDMYSKTGHLCNARKVFDEMRDKDLPAWNSIISGYARSGDLVAARDLFESMPSRNVVSWTAIISGYSQNGMYESALKMYLRMERENWVTPNEVTISSVLPACANLGASEIGGRIETYARKKRFLRNMYVSNGLLEMYAKCGKIDAARRIFDEIGSKKDLCTWNSMIMCMAIHGRSMEGLELFDEMVRGGTSPDDVTFVGVLLACTHEGRVKEACQFFESMKKDFHITPKLEHYSCIVDLLGRAGKLMEAYDLINKMPVKPDSVVWGALLGACSFYGNVELAEKAVNSLLELEPHNSGVYVILSNVYASAGRWDGVARARKFMKGHQMTKFIVEDKLHPNSKDIYLVLQEVSKKMKLLGSPENFAFELEHHI
;
A
#
# COMPACT_ATOMS: atom_id res chain seq x y z
N MET A 1 -28.80 4.74 -31.45
CA MET A 1 -30.10 4.25 -31.94
C MET A 1 -30.03 3.56 -33.31
N ASN A 2 -29.23 4.02 -34.29
CA ASN A 2 -29.18 3.38 -35.63
C ASN A 2 -28.57 1.97 -35.66
N GLN A 3 -27.53 1.67 -34.89
CA GLN A 3 -26.93 0.32 -34.87
C GLN A 3 -27.87 -0.76 -34.32
N LEU A 4 -28.67 -0.45 -33.31
CA LEU A 4 -29.64 -1.40 -32.73
C LEU A 4 -30.75 -1.79 -33.71
N LYS A 5 -31.23 -0.83 -34.52
CA LYS A 5 -32.22 -1.10 -35.57
C LYS A 5 -31.62 -1.94 -36.70
N ILE A 6 -30.37 -1.69 -37.08
CA ILE A 6 -29.63 -2.48 -38.08
C ILE A 6 -29.38 -3.90 -37.58
N ILE A 7 -28.99 -4.07 -36.31
CA ILE A 7 -28.75 -5.38 -35.70
C ILE A 7 -30.08 -6.14 -35.52
N HIS A 8 -31.17 -5.47 -35.15
CA HIS A 8 -32.50 -6.11 -35.07
C HIS A 8 -33.02 -6.54 -36.44
N ALA A 9 -32.83 -5.71 -37.49
CA ALA A 9 -33.14 -6.08 -38.86
C ALA A 9 -32.23 -7.24 -39.35
N GLN A 10 -30.96 -7.27 -38.97
CA GLN A 10 -30.05 -8.39 -39.24
C GLN A 10 -30.43 -9.65 -38.45
N ALA A 11 -31.04 -9.56 -37.27
CA ALA A 11 -31.55 -10.71 -36.51
C ALA A 11 -32.78 -11.36 -37.16
N LEU A 12 -33.55 -10.56 -37.89
CA LEU A 12 -34.70 -11.02 -38.67
C LEU A 12 -34.29 -11.62 -40.03
N VAL A 13 -33.10 -11.29 -40.54
CA VAL A 13 -32.59 -11.72 -41.86
C VAL A 13 -31.47 -12.77 -41.77
N ASN A 14 -30.70 -12.82 -40.68
CA ASN A 14 -29.59 -13.76 -40.45
C ASN A 14 -29.85 -14.68 -39.24
N ASN A 15 -29.00 -15.70 -39.10
CA ASN A 15 -28.98 -16.62 -37.96
C ASN A 15 -28.90 -15.85 -36.61
N ILE A 16 -29.88 -16.07 -35.73
CA ILE A 16 -30.05 -15.44 -34.41
C ILE A 16 -28.78 -15.55 -33.56
N ASP A 17 -28.05 -16.66 -33.68
CA ASP A 17 -26.78 -16.89 -32.97
C ASP A 17 -25.73 -15.83 -33.31
N GLN A 18 -25.60 -15.48 -34.60
CA GLN A 18 -24.60 -14.52 -35.07
C GLN A 18 -24.92 -13.09 -34.63
N THR A 19 -26.20 -12.78 -34.47
CA THR A 19 -26.69 -11.50 -33.94
C THR A 19 -26.35 -11.36 -32.45
N ILE A 20 -26.57 -12.42 -31.65
CA ILE A 20 -26.22 -12.41 -30.23
C ILE A 20 -24.71 -12.21 -30.05
N LEU A 21 -23.87 -12.86 -30.85
CA LEU A 21 -22.42 -12.68 -30.77
C LEU A 21 -21.99 -11.22 -30.99
N LYS A 22 -22.52 -10.57 -32.04
CA LYS A 22 -22.26 -9.14 -32.30
C LYS A 22 -22.76 -8.24 -31.17
N LEU A 23 -23.89 -8.59 -30.55
CA LEU A 23 -24.45 -7.85 -29.42
C LEU A 23 -23.66 -8.02 -28.12
N LEU A 24 -22.86 -9.08 -27.97
CA LEU A 24 -21.98 -9.27 -26.82
C LEU A 24 -20.66 -8.50 -26.94
N GLU A 25 -20.31 -8.04 -28.15
CA GLU A 25 -19.19 -7.11 -28.38
C GLU A 25 -19.56 -5.67 -28.00
N ILE A 26 -20.85 -5.35 -28.01
CA ILE A 26 -21.42 -4.06 -27.60
C ILE A 26 -21.95 -4.22 -26.16
N PRO A 27 -21.82 -3.25 -25.25
CA PRO A 27 -22.28 -3.39 -23.86
C PRO A 27 -23.82 -3.36 -23.70
N ASN A 28 -24.57 -4.05 -24.55
CA ASN A 28 -26.03 -4.17 -24.49
C ASN A 28 -26.47 -5.60 -24.11
N PHE A 29 -26.04 -6.03 -22.92
CA PHE A 29 -26.23 -7.39 -22.41
C PHE A 29 -27.70 -7.73 -22.13
N SER A 30 -28.52 -6.75 -21.75
CA SER A 30 -29.95 -6.96 -21.50
C SER A 30 -30.68 -7.38 -22.78
N TYR A 31 -30.34 -6.74 -23.90
CA TYR A 31 -30.91 -7.08 -25.19
C TYR A 31 -30.39 -8.44 -25.69
N ALA A 32 -29.09 -8.69 -25.61
CA ALA A 32 -28.50 -10.00 -25.93
C ALA A 32 -29.14 -11.15 -25.11
N GLN A 33 -29.37 -10.93 -23.82
CA GLN A 33 -30.04 -11.89 -22.94
C GLN A 33 -31.51 -12.09 -23.35
N SER A 34 -32.25 -11.02 -23.67
CA SER A 34 -33.64 -11.19 -24.13
C SER A 34 -33.78 -11.95 -25.45
N LEU A 35 -32.82 -11.82 -26.38
CA LEU A 35 -32.77 -12.63 -27.60
C LEU A 35 -32.41 -14.09 -27.30
N PHE A 36 -31.43 -14.30 -26.40
CA PHE A 36 -31.08 -15.62 -25.92
C PHE A 36 -32.27 -16.34 -25.26
N ASP A 37 -33.06 -15.60 -24.48
CA ASP A 37 -34.21 -16.13 -23.76
C ASP A 37 -35.30 -16.66 -24.70
N ARG A 38 -35.34 -16.17 -25.95
CA ARG A 38 -36.28 -16.62 -27.00
C ARG A 38 -35.83 -17.89 -27.71
N ILE A 39 -34.60 -18.37 -27.48
CA ILE A 39 -34.08 -19.58 -28.12
C ILE A 39 -34.57 -20.81 -27.32
N PRO A 40 -35.35 -21.73 -27.94
CA PRO A 40 -35.93 -22.87 -27.22
C PRO A 40 -34.89 -23.87 -26.67
N LYS A 41 -33.80 -24.09 -27.42
CA LYS A 41 -32.68 -24.96 -27.03
C LYS A 41 -31.34 -24.29 -27.34
N PRO A 42 -30.83 -23.41 -26.47
CA PRO A 42 -29.57 -22.73 -26.72
C PRO A 42 -28.39 -23.70 -26.64
N SER A 43 -27.42 -23.54 -27.54
CA SER A 43 -26.23 -24.40 -27.58
C SER A 43 -25.28 -24.13 -26.40
N PRO A 44 -24.44 -25.11 -26.00
CA PRO A 44 -23.40 -24.89 -24.97
C PRO A 44 -22.48 -23.72 -25.31
N TYR A 45 -22.19 -23.54 -26.61
CA TYR A 45 -21.38 -22.43 -27.11
C TYR A 45 -22.00 -21.07 -26.77
N LEU A 46 -23.31 -20.91 -26.99
CA LEU A 46 -24.00 -19.65 -26.74
C LEU A 46 -24.12 -19.33 -25.24
N TYR A 47 -24.39 -20.35 -24.41
CA TYR A 47 -24.32 -20.23 -22.94
C TYR A 47 -22.93 -19.74 -22.50
N ASN A 48 -21.87 -20.37 -22.98
CA ASN A 48 -20.50 -20.04 -22.62
C ASN A 48 -20.09 -18.63 -23.06
N LYS A 49 -20.56 -18.16 -24.22
CA LYS A 49 -20.31 -16.79 -24.69
C LYS A 49 -21.00 -15.76 -23.79
N LEU A 50 -22.23 -16.01 -23.37
CA LEU A 50 -22.94 -15.15 -22.42
C LEU A 50 -22.29 -15.16 -21.04
N ILE A 51 -21.93 -16.34 -20.52
CA ILE A 51 -21.24 -16.47 -19.22
C ILE A 51 -19.92 -15.70 -19.25
N HIS A 52 -19.11 -15.88 -20.30
CA HIS A 52 -17.88 -15.11 -20.48
C HIS A 52 -18.14 -13.59 -20.53
N ALA A 53 -19.13 -13.15 -21.32
CA ALA A 53 -19.47 -11.73 -21.42
C ALA A 53 -19.88 -11.14 -20.06
N TYR A 54 -20.78 -11.80 -19.31
CA TYR A 54 -21.17 -11.34 -17.98
C TYR A 54 -20.00 -11.34 -16.98
N CYS A 55 -19.13 -12.34 -17.03
CA CYS A 55 -17.93 -12.39 -16.19
C CYS A 55 -17.00 -11.21 -16.48
N LYS A 56 -16.71 -10.96 -17.76
CA LYS A 56 -15.80 -9.89 -18.22
C LYS A 56 -16.32 -8.49 -17.87
N HIS A 57 -17.64 -8.29 -17.91
CA HIS A 57 -18.28 -6.99 -17.64
C HIS A 57 -18.71 -6.78 -16.18
N GLY A 58 -18.22 -7.60 -15.24
CA GLY A 58 -18.41 -7.36 -13.81
C GLY A 58 -19.79 -7.78 -13.28
N PHE A 59 -20.47 -8.73 -13.94
CA PHE A 59 -21.75 -9.31 -13.49
C PHE A 59 -21.61 -10.78 -13.09
N PRO A 60 -20.74 -11.14 -12.12
CA PRO A 60 -20.42 -12.53 -11.79
C PRO A 60 -21.62 -13.35 -11.30
N ARG A 61 -22.60 -12.73 -10.63
CA ARG A 61 -23.83 -13.42 -10.20
C ARG A 61 -24.68 -13.94 -11.38
N LYS A 62 -24.67 -13.23 -12.51
CA LYS A 62 -25.41 -13.67 -13.72
C LYS A 62 -24.79 -14.93 -14.32
N CYS A 63 -23.48 -15.13 -14.17
CA CYS A 63 -22.81 -16.36 -14.59
C CYS A 63 -23.40 -17.60 -13.90
N PHE A 64 -23.65 -17.52 -12.60
CA PHE A 64 -24.26 -18.62 -11.84
C PHE A 64 -25.69 -18.89 -12.28
N SER A 65 -26.48 -17.84 -12.53
CA SER A 65 -27.87 -18.00 -13.01
C SER A 65 -27.93 -18.68 -14.39
N LEU A 66 -27.02 -18.32 -15.30
CA LEU A 66 -26.93 -18.92 -16.62
C LEU A 66 -26.47 -20.37 -16.55
N TYR A 67 -25.54 -20.67 -15.63
CA TYR A 67 -25.11 -22.04 -15.38
C TYR A 67 -26.23 -22.94 -14.85
N SER A 68 -26.98 -22.48 -13.84
CA SER A 68 -28.12 -23.24 -13.32
C SER A 68 -29.15 -23.50 -14.42
N ARG A 69 -29.40 -22.51 -15.29
CA ARG A 69 -30.29 -22.67 -16.44
C ARG A 69 -29.74 -23.63 -17.50
N MET A 70 -28.43 -23.59 -17.75
CA MET A 70 -27.75 -24.53 -18.67
C MET A 70 -27.96 -25.97 -18.19
N CYS A 71 -27.74 -26.22 -16.90
CA CYS A 71 -27.96 -27.53 -16.28
C CYS A 71 -29.44 -27.95 -16.31
N PHE A 72 -30.37 -27.04 -15.97
CA PHE A 72 -31.81 -27.30 -15.99
C PHE A 72 -32.31 -27.69 -17.39
N ASN A 73 -31.76 -27.06 -18.43
CA ASN A 73 -32.11 -27.35 -19.82
C ASN A 73 -31.42 -28.61 -20.38
N GLY A 74 -30.71 -29.38 -19.54
CA GLY A 74 -29.99 -30.58 -19.96
C GLY A 74 -28.81 -30.30 -20.90
N CYS A 75 -28.30 -29.06 -20.93
CA CYS A 75 -27.18 -28.66 -21.75
C CYS A 75 -25.88 -28.93 -20.96
N PRO A 76 -24.98 -29.82 -21.43
CA PRO A 76 -23.84 -30.25 -20.62
C PRO A 76 -22.79 -29.14 -20.50
N PRO A 77 -22.37 -28.75 -19.27
CA PRO A 77 -21.26 -27.82 -19.09
C PRO A 77 -19.94 -28.46 -19.54
N ASN A 78 -18.98 -27.63 -19.89
CA ASN A 78 -17.63 -28.07 -20.30
C ASN A 78 -16.55 -27.31 -19.52
N PRO A 79 -15.25 -27.66 -19.65
CA PRO A 79 -14.19 -26.99 -18.89
C PRO A 79 -14.19 -25.47 -19.05
N TYR A 80 -14.44 -24.97 -20.27
CA TYR A 80 -14.55 -23.54 -20.55
C TYR A 80 -15.65 -22.85 -19.75
N THR A 81 -16.78 -23.53 -19.47
CA THR A 81 -17.82 -23.02 -18.55
C THR A 81 -17.24 -22.77 -17.16
N PHE A 82 -16.48 -23.74 -16.62
CA PHE A 82 -15.91 -23.68 -15.28
C PHE A 82 -14.83 -22.62 -15.13
N THR A 83 -14.02 -22.35 -16.16
CA THR A 83 -13.04 -21.24 -16.16
C THR A 83 -13.68 -19.92 -15.72
N PHE A 84 -14.83 -19.56 -16.28
CA PHE A 84 -15.52 -18.31 -15.92
C PHE A 84 -16.31 -18.40 -14.62
N LEU A 85 -16.80 -19.59 -14.23
CA LEU A 85 -17.45 -19.76 -12.94
C LEU A 85 -16.45 -19.58 -11.80
N PHE A 86 -15.24 -20.13 -11.92
CA PHE A 86 -14.18 -19.92 -10.94
C PHE A 86 -13.72 -18.47 -10.91
N ALA A 87 -13.57 -17.82 -12.07
CA ALA A 87 -13.28 -16.38 -12.12
C ALA A 87 -14.38 -15.55 -11.43
N ALA A 88 -15.67 -15.86 -11.68
CA ALA A 88 -16.80 -15.21 -11.01
C ALA A 88 -16.81 -15.45 -9.49
N CYS A 89 -16.44 -16.66 -9.04
CA CYS A 89 -16.27 -16.98 -7.63
C CYS A 89 -15.12 -16.18 -7.00
N ALA A 90 -14.00 -16.03 -7.71
CA ALA A 90 -12.84 -15.25 -7.26
C ALA A 90 -13.21 -13.77 -7.10
N SER A 91 -13.93 -13.19 -8.08
CA SER A 91 -14.40 -11.80 -8.03
C SER A 91 -15.43 -11.54 -6.91
N LEU A 92 -16.23 -12.54 -6.55
CA LEU A 92 -17.22 -12.45 -5.48
C LEU A 92 -16.67 -12.87 -4.11
N SER A 93 -15.41 -13.31 -4.04
CA SER A 93 -14.82 -13.98 -2.87
C SER A 93 -15.72 -15.11 -2.34
N SER A 94 -16.42 -15.83 -3.23
CA SER A 94 -17.47 -16.78 -2.89
C SER A 94 -16.94 -18.21 -2.78
N MET A 95 -16.36 -18.52 -1.62
CA MET A 95 -15.77 -19.84 -1.35
C MET A 95 -16.79 -20.99 -1.45
N LYS A 96 -18.03 -20.79 -0.98
CA LYS A 96 -19.10 -21.81 -1.03
C LYS A 96 -19.39 -22.25 -2.47
N ASN A 97 -19.57 -21.29 -3.37
CA ASN A 97 -19.80 -21.59 -4.79
C ASN A 97 -18.53 -22.16 -5.44
N GLY A 98 -17.35 -21.67 -5.06
CA GLY A 98 -16.08 -22.19 -5.54
C GLY A 98 -15.91 -23.68 -5.25
N LEU A 99 -16.20 -24.12 -4.01
CA LEU A 99 -16.14 -25.53 -3.61
C LEU A 99 -17.19 -26.39 -4.31
N MET A 100 -18.41 -25.87 -4.47
CA MET A 100 -19.48 -26.56 -5.20
C MET A 100 -19.07 -26.82 -6.66
N PHE A 101 -18.60 -25.77 -7.36
CA PHE A 101 -18.15 -25.90 -8.74
C PHE A 101 -16.89 -26.76 -8.86
N HIS A 102 -15.96 -26.69 -7.91
CA HIS A 102 -14.80 -27.57 -7.89
C HIS A 102 -15.22 -29.04 -7.76
N THR A 103 -16.12 -29.36 -6.85
CA THR A 103 -16.63 -30.74 -6.68
C THR A 103 -17.30 -31.23 -7.96
N GLN A 104 -18.07 -30.38 -8.63
CA GLN A 104 -18.73 -30.74 -9.89
C GLN A 104 -17.74 -30.87 -11.06
N PHE A 105 -16.73 -30.01 -11.11
CA PHE A 105 -15.64 -30.06 -12.08
C PHE A 105 -14.89 -31.39 -12.02
N LEU A 106 -14.57 -31.87 -10.81
CA LEU A 106 -13.96 -33.19 -10.62
C LEU A 106 -14.91 -34.34 -10.97
N LYS A 107 -16.19 -34.26 -10.57
CA LYS A 107 -17.19 -35.30 -10.90
C LYS A 107 -17.40 -35.47 -12.41
N LEU A 108 -17.22 -34.41 -13.18
CA LEU A 108 -17.32 -34.44 -14.64
C LEU A 108 -15.99 -34.84 -15.32
N GLY A 109 -14.93 -35.07 -14.56
CA GLY A 109 -13.62 -35.48 -15.06
C GLY A 109 -12.92 -34.41 -15.89
N PHE A 110 -13.07 -33.13 -15.52
CA PHE A 110 -12.49 -31.99 -16.25
C PHE A 110 -11.12 -31.54 -15.73
N ASP A 111 -10.55 -32.23 -14.75
CA ASP A 111 -9.24 -31.97 -14.13
C ASP A 111 -8.05 -32.05 -15.09
N TYR A 112 -8.24 -32.63 -16.28
CA TYR A 112 -7.24 -32.60 -17.34
C TYR A 112 -7.09 -31.22 -18.01
N ASP A 113 -8.09 -30.33 -17.90
CA ASP A 113 -8.08 -29.04 -18.58
C ASP A 113 -7.24 -28.01 -17.80
N THR A 114 -6.12 -27.62 -18.40
CA THR A 114 -5.17 -26.67 -17.78
C THR A 114 -5.83 -25.32 -17.51
N LEU A 115 -6.61 -24.77 -18.44
CA LEU A 115 -7.17 -23.42 -18.30
C LEU A 115 -8.20 -23.33 -17.16
N ALA A 116 -9.09 -24.32 -17.06
CA ALA A 116 -10.06 -24.39 -15.98
C ALA A 116 -9.39 -24.66 -14.62
N SER A 117 -8.36 -25.51 -14.59
CA SER A 117 -7.58 -25.78 -13.37
C SER A 117 -6.78 -24.55 -12.91
N THR A 118 -6.21 -23.80 -13.84
CA THR A 118 -5.56 -22.50 -13.57
C THR A 118 -6.53 -21.50 -12.96
N ALA A 119 -7.76 -21.40 -13.50
CA ALA A 119 -8.80 -20.54 -12.92
C ALA A 119 -9.24 -20.99 -11.53
N LEU A 120 -9.23 -22.30 -11.25
CA LEU A 120 -9.49 -22.86 -9.93
C LEU A 120 -8.38 -22.52 -8.92
N VAL A 121 -7.10 -22.63 -9.32
CA VAL A 121 -5.94 -22.20 -8.51
C VAL A 121 -6.04 -20.70 -8.20
N ASP A 122 -6.35 -19.87 -9.19
CA ASP A 122 -6.54 -18.42 -9.01
C ASP A 122 -7.69 -18.11 -8.03
N MET A 123 -8.81 -18.82 -8.14
CA MET A 123 -9.95 -18.66 -7.25
C MET A 123 -9.59 -18.98 -5.79
N TYR A 124 -8.92 -20.11 -5.54
CA TYR A 124 -8.47 -20.45 -4.19
C TYR A 124 -7.41 -19.48 -3.67
N SER A 125 -6.49 -19.02 -4.54
CA SER A 125 -5.45 -18.06 -4.18
C SER A 125 -6.02 -16.68 -3.81
N LYS A 126 -7.05 -16.21 -4.52
CA LYS A 126 -7.73 -14.94 -4.23
C LYS A 126 -8.67 -15.01 -3.03
N THR A 127 -9.23 -16.18 -2.74
CA THR A 127 -10.09 -16.40 -1.56
C THR A 127 -9.30 -16.79 -0.30
N GLY A 128 -7.96 -16.82 -0.36
CA GLY A 128 -7.09 -17.09 0.80
C GLY A 128 -6.96 -18.57 1.18
N HIS A 129 -7.51 -19.50 0.41
CA HIS A 129 -7.47 -20.93 0.71
C HIS A 129 -6.25 -21.61 0.06
N LEU A 130 -5.05 -21.18 0.47
CA LEU A 130 -3.79 -21.55 -0.19
C LEU A 130 -3.49 -23.05 -0.14
N CYS A 131 -3.89 -23.77 0.91
CA CYS A 131 -3.74 -25.21 0.96
C CYS A 131 -4.49 -25.91 -0.18
N ASN A 132 -5.70 -25.44 -0.53
CA ASN A 132 -6.47 -26.00 -1.64
C ASN A 132 -5.89 -25.55 -2.98
N ALA A 133 -5.47 -24.28 -3.09
CA ALA A 133 -4.79 -23.78 -4.28
C ALA A 133 -3.54 -24.62 -4.59
N ARG A 134 -2.74 -24.92 -3.56
CA ARG A 134 -1.53 -25.72 -3.66
C ARG A 134 -1.80 -27.16 -4.07
N LYS A 135 -2.79 -27.82 -3.48
CA LYS A 135 -3.20 -29.18 -3.87
C LYS A 135 -3.59 -29.26 -5.34
N VAL A 136 -4.50 -28.39 -5.78
CA VAL A 136 -4.93 -28.33 -7.18
C VAL A 136 -3.72 -28.07 -8.08
N PHE A 137 -2.87 -27.11 -7.72
CA PHE A 137 -1.68 -26.79 -8.47
C PHE A 137 -0.72 -27.99 -8.61
N ASP A 138 -0.44 -28.71 -7.52
CA ASP A 138 0.45 -29.86 -7.53
C ASP A 138 -0.11 -31.00 -8.40
N GLU A 139 -1.42 -31.25 -8.34
CA GLU A 139 -2.15 -32.27 -9.13
C GLU A 139 -2.25 -31.97 -10.64
N MET A 140 -2.08 -30.71 -11.06
CA MET A 140 -2.09 -30.34 -12.48
C MET A 140 -0.96 -31.04 -13.24
N ARG A 141 -1.32 -31.75 -14.33
CA ARG A 141 -0.35 -32.40 -15.23
C ARG A 141 0.59 -31.39 -15.90
N ASP A 142 -0.01 -30.38 -16.52
CA ASP A 142 0.70 -29.27 -17.17
C ASP A 142 0.37 -27.97 -16.44
N LYS A 143 1.41 -27.30 -15.94
CA LYS A 143 1.30 -26.04 -15.19
C LYS A 143 1.70 -24.89 -16.11
N ASP A 144 0.71 -24.13 -16.57
CA ASP A 144 0.96 -22.93 -17.38
C ASP A 144 1.49 -21.76 -16.53
N LEU A 145 2.09 -20.76 -17.19
CA LEU A 145 2.62 -19.57 -16.50
C LEU A 145 1.59 -18.86 -15.62
N PRO A 146 0.33 -18.68 -16.05
CA PRO A 146 -0.71 -18.12 -15.19
C PRO A 146 -0.95 -18.92 -13.90
N ALA A 147 -0.94 -20.26 -13.93
CA ALA A 147 -1.10 -21.06 -12.70
C ALA A 147 0.03 -20.78 -11.69
N TRP A 148 1.29 -20.77 -12.17
CA TRP A 148 2.45 -20.41 -11.35
C TRP A 148 2.32 -18.99 -10.77
N ASN A 149 1.93 -18.02 -11.60
CA ASN A 149 1.77 -16.64 -11.17
C ASN A 149 0.64 -16.46 -10.14
N SER A 150 -0.47 -17.18 -10.30
CA SER A 150 -1.61 -17.15 -9.37
C SER A 150 -1.22 -17.71 -7.99
N ILE A 151 -0.52 -18.86 -7.94
CA ILE A 151 -0.12 -19.45 -6.66
C ILE A 151 0.96 -18.60 -5.96
N ILE A 152 1.95 -18.07 -6.69
CA ILE A 152 2.98 -17.15 -6.14
C ILE A 152 2.32 -15.90 -5.58
N SER A 153 1.40 -15.28 -6.32
CA SER A 153 0.67 -14.09 -5.86
C SER A 153 -0.21 -14.40 -4.65
N GLY A 154 -0.76 -15.61 -4.56
CA GLY A 154 -1.52 -16.08 -3.41
C GLY A 154 -0.68 -16.12 -2.13
N TYR A 155 0.45 -16.83 -2.18
CA TYR A 155 1.39 -16.92 -1.05
C TYR A 155 1.95 -15.54 -0.66
N ALA A 156 2.37 -14.74 -1.64
CA ALA A 156 2.86 -13.38 -1.41
C ALA A 156 1.84 -12.49 -0.69
N ARG A 157 0.57 -12.53 -1.09
CA ARG A 157 -0.50 -11.75 -0.44
C ARG A 157 -0.80 -12.21 0.99
N SER A 158 -0.57 -13.49 1.29
CA SER A 158 -0.76 -14.04 2.64
C SER A 158 0.42 -13.79 3.58
N GLY A 159 1.52 -13.22 3.09
CA GLY A 159 2.73 -12.96 3.87
C GLY A 159 3.73 -14.12 3.91
N ASP A 160 3.39 -15.31 3.40
CA ASP A 160 4.33 -16.42 3.25
C ASP A 160 5.23 -16.22 2.02
N LEU A 161 6.19 -15.32 2.19
CA LEU A 161 7.15 -14.93 1.16
C LEU A 161 8.18 -16.02 0.87
N VAL A 162 8.41 -16.95 1.80
CA VAL A 162 9.33 -18.08 1.60
C VAL A 162 8.72 -19.04 0.59
N ALA A 163 7.48 -19.48 0.78
CA ALA A 163 6.81 -20.35 -0.18
C ALA A 163 6.65 -19.67 -1.55
N ALA A 164 6.33 -18.37 -1.59
CA ALA A 164 6.25 -17.60 -2.83
C ALA A 164 7.60 -17.57 -3.57
N ARG A 165 8.70 -17.41 -2.83
CA ARG A 165 10.06 -17.41 -3.35
C ARG A 165 10.47 -18.77 -3.89
N ASP A 166 10.22 -19.84 -3.14
CA ASP A 166 10.57 -21.20 -3.56
C ASP A 166 9.82 -21.61 -4.84
N LEU A 167 8.53 -21.29 -4.91
CA LEU A 167 7.73 -21.47 -6.12
C LEU A 167 8.32 -20.68 -7.30
N PHE A 168 8.68 -19.42 -7.09
CA PHE A 168 9.32 -18.59 -8.12
C PHE A 168 10.65 -19.17 -8.61
N GLU A 169 11.49 -19.71 -7.72
CA GLU A 169 12.75 -20.36 -8.12
C GLU A 169 12.53 -21.69 -8.86
N SER A 170 11.45 -22.41 -8.56
CA SER A 170 11.10 -23.66 -9.24
C SER A 170 10.44 -23.49 -10.61
N MET A 171 10.08 -22.26 -11.02
CA MET A 171 9.45 -22.00 -12.31
C MET A 171 10.36 -22.40 -13.50
N PRO A 172 9.89 -23.22 -14.45
CA PRO A 172 10.66 -23.61 -15.63
C PRO A 172 10.97 -22.44 -16.56
N SER A 173 10.02 -21.52 -16.69
CA SER A 173 10.18 -20.24 -17.38
C SER A 173 9.46 -19.16 -16.59
N ARG A 174 9.91 -17.92 -16.69
CA ARG A 174 9.33 -16.78 -15.98
C ARG A 174 8.87 -15.76 -17.03
N ASN A 175 7.98 -14.86 -16.66
CA ASN A 175 7.65 -13.70 -17.49
C ASN A 175 7.52 -12.44 -16.63
N VAL A 176 7.18 -11.31 -17.24
CA VAL A 176 7.01 -10.04 -16.52
C VAL A 176 6.01 -10.15 -15.37
N VAL A 177 4.98 -10.99 -15.50
CA VAL A 177 3.98 -11.20 -14.45
C VAL A 177 4.58 -11.97 -13.28
N SER A 178 5.41 -13.00 -13.51
CA SER A 178 6.12 -13.74 -12.46
C SER A 178 7.03 -12.83 -11.63
N TRP A 179 7.83 -12.01 -12.31
CA TRP A 179 8.70 -11.03 -11.64
C TRP A 179 7.92 -9.96 -10.89
N THR A 180 6.86 -9.45 -11.50
CA THR A 180 6.01 -8.43 -10.86
C THR A 180 5.32 -8.99 -9.62
N ALA A 181 4.84 -10.24 -9.66
CA ALA A 181 4.18 -10.88 -8.53
C ALA A 181 5.11 -10.97 -7.30
N ILE A 182 6.36 -11.40 -7.48
CA ILE A 182 7.31 -11.52 -6.36
C ILE A 182 7.80 -10.15 -5.86
N ILE A 183 8.06 -9.18 -6.76
CA ILE A 183 8.47 -7.82 -6.39
C ILE A 183 7.35 -7.13 -5.61
N SER A 184 6.11 -7.17 -6.14
CA SER A 184 4.94 -6.58 -5.49
C SER A 184 4.66 -7.26 -4.15
N GLY A 185 4.79 -8.59 -4.09
CA GLY A 185 4.69 -9.37 -2.86
C GLY A 185 5.62 -8.90 -1.75
N TYR A 186 6.92 -8.79 -2.04
CA TYR A 186 7.87 -8.28 -1.07
C TYR A 186 7.57 -6.83 -0.65
N SER A 187 7.24 -5.95 -1.62
CA SER A 187 6.97 -4.55 -1.32
C SER A 187 5.72 -4.33 -0.46
N GLN A 188 4.65 -5.10 -0.71
CA GLN A 188 3.39 -5.01 0.06
C GLN A 188 3.54 -5.50 1.50
N ASN A 189 4.48 -6.41 1.75
CA ASN A 189 4.79 -6.94 3.08
C ASN A 189 5.93 -6.18 3.78
N GLY A 190 6.31 -5.00 3.28
CA GLY A 190 7.36 -4.16 3.89
C GLY A 190 8.80 -4.68 3.74
N MET A 191 9.02 -5.77 3.00
CA MET A 191 10.33 -6.38 2.77
C MET A 191 11.06 -5.68 1.61
N TYR A 192 11.31 -4.37 1.76
CA TYR A 192 11.78 -3.49 0.69
C TYR A 192 13.12 -3.91 0.09
N GLU A 193 14.08 -4.36 0.91
CA GLU A 193 15.39 -4.81 0.42
C GLU A 193 15.25 -6.00 -0.54
N SER A 194 14.39 -6.97 -0.18
CA SER A 194 14.11 -8.13 -1.02
C SER A 194 13.39 -7.75 -2.31
N ALA A 195 12.42 -6.82 -2.25
CA ALA A 195 11.75 -6.31 -3.43
C ALA A 195 12.74 -5.66 -4.42
N LEU A 196 13.63 -4.82 -3.90
CA LEU A 196 14.66 -4.14 -4.70
C LEU A 196 15.67 -5.13 -5.28
N LYS A 197 16.13 -6.10 -4.48
CA LYS A 197 17.02 -7.18 -4.94
C LYS A 197 16.41 -7.99 -6.08
N MET A 198 15.10 -8.25 -6.02
CA MET A 198 14.37 -8.93 -7.07
C MET A 198 14.26 -8.11 -8.36
N TYR A 199 13.99 -6.81 -8.25
CA TYR A 199 14.01 -5.91 -9.40
C TYR A 199 15.39 -5.82 -10.05
N LEU A 200 16.46 -5.67 -9.26
CA LEU A 200 17.83 -5.61 -9.77
C LEU A 200 18.27 -6.95 -10.40
N ARG A 201 17.75 -8.09 -9.93
CA ARG A 201 17.95 -9.38 -10.60
C ARG A 201 17.21 -9.42 -11.94
N MET A 202 15.95 -8.99 -11.99
CA MET A 202 15.18 -8.90 -13.23
C MET A 202 15.90 -8.05 -14.30
N GLU A 203 16.44 -6.90 -13.88
CA GLU A 203 17.18 -5.99 -14.78
C GLU A 203 18.48 -6.63 -15.31
N ARG A 204 19.25 -7.29 -14.44
CA ARG A 204 20.49 -7.99 -14.82
C ARG A 204 20.26 -9.13 -15.80
N GLU A 205 19.14 -9.85 -15.65
CA GLU A 205 18.81 -10.96 -16.54
C GLU A 205 18.41 -10.47 -17.94
N ASN A 206 17.89 -9.24 -18.08
CA ASN A 206 17.68 -8.48 -19.33
C ASN A 206 16.80 -9.14 -20.43
N TRP A 207 16.30 -10.35 -20.22
CA TRP A 207 15.38 -11.02 -21.15
C TRP A 207 13.90 -10.68 -20.89
N VAL A 208 13.59 -10.06 -19.74
CA VAL A 208 12.25 -9.49 -19.43
C VAL A 208 12.36 -8.00 -19.18
N THR A 209 11.51 -7.24 -19.84
CA THR A 209 11.39 -5.80 -19.59
C THR A 209 10.34 -5.50 -18.52
N PRO A 210 10.66 -4.70 -17.48
CA PRO A 210 9.67 -4.20 -16.52
C PRO A 210 8.54 -3.43 -17.21
N ASN A 211 7.29 -3.67 -16.79
CA ASN A 211 6.10 -2.94 -17.24
C ASN A 211 5.67 -1.89 -16.20
N GLU A 212 4.57 -1.15 -16.43
CA GLU A 212 4.13 -0.11 -15.48
C GLU A 212 3.88 -0.66 -14.08
N VAL A 213 3.34 -1.89 -13.98
CA VAL A 213 3.03 -2.54 -12.69
C VAL A 213 4.29 -2.95 -11.96
N THR A 214 5.32 -3.44 -12.67
CA THR A 214 6.63 -3.73 -12.07
C THR A 214 7.24 -2.46 -11.51
N ILE A 215 7.22 -1.36 -12.28
CA ILE A 215 7.78 -0.07 -11.87
C ILE A 215 7.04 0.48 -10.64
N SER A 216 5.71 0.54 -10.67
CA SER A 216 4.94 1.00 -9.50
C SER A 216 5.16 0.13 -8.26
N SER A 217 5.42 -1.17 -8.43
CA SER A 217 5.65 -2.10 -7.31
C SER A 217 7.03 -1.96 -6.66
N VAL A 218 8.07 -1.47 -7.36
CA VAL A 218 9.43 -1.32 -6.80
C VAL A 218 9.68 0.08 -6.22
N LEU A 219 8.92 1.09 -6.65
CA LEU A 219 9.11 2.47 -6.19
C LEU A 219 8.98 2.64 -4.66
N PRO A 220 8.04 1.98 -3.96
CA PRO A 220 7.99 2.02 -2.49
C PRO A 220 9.26 1.46 -1.84
N ALA A 221 9.87 0.44 -2.44
CA ALA A 221 11.13 -0.09 -1.94
C ALA A 221 12.27 0.92 -2.08
N CYS A 222 12.34 1.63 -3.21
CA CYS A 222 13.31 2.70 -3.39
C CYS A 222 13.09 3.86 -2.41
N ALA A 223 11.83 4.22 -2.17
CA ALA A 223 11.44 5.31 -1.28
C ALA A 223 11.83 5.04 0.17
N ASN A 224 11.52 3.85 0.69
CA ASN A 224 11.76 3.50 2.09
C ASN A 224 13.22 3.13 2.38
N LEU A 225 13.99 2.73 1.37
CA LEU A 225 15.43 2.48 1.49
C LEU A 225 16.29 3.71 1.15
N GLY A 226 15.68 4.84 0.77
CA GLY A 226 16.42 6.02 0.32
C GLY A 226 17.26 5.79 -0.95
N ALA A 227 16.94 4.77 -1.76
CA ALA A 227 17.70 4.34 -2.92
C ALA A 227 17.49 5.26 -4.14
N SER A 228 17.81 6.54 -3.98
CA SER A 228 17.54 7.61 -4.93
C SER A 228 18.23 7.43 -6.30
N GLU A 229 19.42 6.82 -6.33
CA GLU A 229 20.11 6.50 -7.58
C GLU A 229 19.33 5.49 -8.43
N ILE A 230 18.83 4.42 -7.80
CA ILE A 230 18.00 3.42 -8.47
C ILE A 230 16.65 4.04 -8.89
N GLY A 231 16.08 4.90 -8.03
CA GLY A 231 14.91 5.71 -8.37
C GLY A 231 15.10 6.57 -9.64
N GLY A 232 16.26 7.22 -9.79
CA GLY A 232 16.59 8.01 -10.98
C GLY A 232 16.77 7.17 -12.24
N ARG A 233 17.35 5.97 -12.12
CA ARG A 233 17.42 4.99 -13.21
C ARG A 233 16.03 4.52 -13.65
N ILE A 234 15.16 4.25 -12.67
CA ILE A 234 13.75 3.87 -12.90
C ILE A 234 12.99 5.01 -13.59
N GLU A 235 13.16 6.27 -13.15
CA GLU A 235 12.54 7.43 -13.81
C GLU A 235 12.97 7.53 -15.28
N THR A 236 14.28 7.44 -15.54
CA THR A 236 14.84 7.50 -16.89
C THR A 236 14.27 6.40 -17.79
N TYR A 237 14.16 5.18 -17.25
CA TYR A 237 13.51 4.07 -17.94
C TYR A 237 12.03 4.33 -18.20
N ALA A 238 11.28 4.80 -17.21
CA ALA A 238 9.86 5.14 -17.30
C ALA A 238 9.61 6.23 -18.35
N ARG A 239 10.47 7.24 -18.44
CA ARG A 239 10.45 8.27 -19.50
C ARG A 239 10.63 7.67 -20.88
N LYS A 240 11.68 6.86 -21.07
CA LYS A 240 11.97 6.19 -22.35
C LYS A 240 10.81 5.30 -22.81
N LYS A 241 10.13 4.63 -21.89
CA LYS A 241 8.97 3.76 -22.18
C LYS A 241 7.62 4.49 -22.19
N ARG A 242 7.59 5.80 -21.91
CA ARG A 242 6.38 6.64 -21.80
C ARG A 242 5.40 6.19 -20.69
N PHE A 243 5.93 5.59 -19.63
CA PHE A 243 5.16 5.12 -18.48
C PHE A 243 4.70 6.25 -17.55
N LEU A 244 5.25 7.46 -17.66
CA LEU A 244 4.78 8.63 -16.90
C LEU A 244 3.34 9.08 -17.24
N ARG A 245 2.71 8.49 -18.26
CA ARG A 245 1.28 8.67 -18.53
C ARG A 245 0.40 7.89 -17.55
N ASN A 246 0.95 6.89 -16.87
CA ASN A 246 0.28 6.08 -15.88
C ASN A 246 0.42 6.75 -14.51
N MET A 247 -0.71 7.17 -13.92
CA MET A 247 -0.74 7.87 -12.63
C MET A 247 -0.12 7.06 -11.50
N TYR A 248 -0.19 5.73 -11.52
CA TYR A 248 0.46 4.90 -10.50
C TYR A 248 1.99 4.98 -10.55
N VAL A 249 2.56 5.10 -11.74
CA VAL A 249 4.01 5.27 -11.92
C VAL A 249 4.44 6.68 -11.53
N SER A 250 3.71 7.70 -11.99
CA SER A 250 4.05 9.10 -11.72
C SER A 250 3.88 9.46 -10.24
N ASN A 251 2.79 9.03 -9.60
CA ASN A 251 2.58 9.23 -8.16
C ASN A 251 3.62 8.44 -7.34
N GLY A 252 3.95 7.21 -7.75
CA GLY A 252 4.99 6.43 -7.09
C GLY A 252 6.39 7.07 -7.19
N LEU A 253 6.73 7.69 -8.33
CA LEU A 253 7.99 8.42 -8.50
C LEU A 253 8.02 9.69 -7.66
N LEU A 254 6.90 10.41 -7.61
CA LEU A 254 6.74 11.59 -6.77
C LEU A 254 6.92 11.22 -5.29
N GLU A 255 6.22 10.20 -4.79
CA GLU A 255 6.38 9.72 -3.39
C GLU A 255 7.82 9.26 -3.11
N MET A 256 8.43 8.54 -4.05
CA MET A 256 9.82 8.08 -3.91
C MET A 256 10.79 9.25 -3.75
N TYR A 257 10.70 10.25 -4.61
CA TYR A 257 11.55 11.44 -4.50
C TYR A 257 11.25 12.28 -3.26
N ALA A 258 9.98 12.39 -2.87
CA ALA A 258 9.58 13.06 -1.63
C ALA A 258 10.24 12.40 -0.41
N LYS A 259 10.17 11.07 -0.28
CA LYS A 259 10.81 10.33 0.81
C LYS A 259 12.34 10.38 0.77
N CYS A 260 12.94 10.42 -0.43
CA CYS A 260 14.38 10.59 -0.59
C CYS A 260 14.88 12.05 -0.41
N GLY A 261 13.99 13.00 -0.11
CA GLY A 261 14.34 14.42 0.03
C GLY A 261 14.75 15.12 -1.27
N LYS A 262 14.50 14.52 -2.44
CA LYS A 262 14.79 15.11 -3.75
C LYS A 262 13.60 15.93 -4.26
N ILE A 263 13.27 16.99 -3.54
CA ILE A 263 12.05 17.80 -3.73
C ILE A 263 11.97 18.38 -5.14
N ASP A 264 13.07 18.88 -5.71
CA ASP A 264 13.07 19.44 -7.06
C ASP A 264 12.74 18.39 -8.12
N ALA A 265 13.12 17.12 -7.90
CA ALA A 265 12.76 16.02 -8.78
C ALA A 265 11.27 15.66 -8.64
N ALA A 266 10.75 15.63 -7.41
CA ALA A 266 9.32 15.46 -7.16
C ALA A 266 8.50 16.57 -7.82
N ARG A 267 8.93 17.83 -7.72
CA ARG A 267 8.27 18.99 -8.34
C ARG A 267 8.26 18.89 -9.87
N ARG A 268 9.36 18.47 -10.50
CA ARG A 268 9.39 18.25 -11.96
C ARG A 268 8.37 17.22 -12.42
N ILE A 269 8.26 16.09 -11.71
CA ILE A 269 7.26 15.06 -12.04
C ILE A 269 5.85 15.61 -11.83
N PHE A 270 5.61 16.31 -10.72
CA PHE A 270 4.34 16.96 -10.44
C PHE A 270 3.92 17.91 -11.57
N ASP A 271 4.81 18.80 -12.01
CA ASP A 271 4.51 19.76 -13.08
C ASP A 271 4.24 19.05 -14.42
N GLU A 272 4.98 17.99 -14.74
CA GLU A 272 4.84 17.20 -15.97
C GLU A 272 3.50 16.44 -16.09
N ILE A 273 2.91 16.03 -14.96
CA ILE A 273 1.56 15.43 -14.95
C ILE A 273 0.52 16.43 -15.50
N GLY A 274 0.76 17.73 -15.35
CA GLY A 274 -0.05 18.79 -15.96
C GLY A 274 -1.49 18.81 -15.41
N SER A 275 -2.49 18.74 -16.29
CA SER A 275 -3.92 18.77 -15.93
C SER A 275 -4.49 17.42 -15.46
N LYS A 276 -3.68 16.36 -15.47
CA LYS A 276 -4.12 15.00 -15.07
C LYS A 276 -3.89 14.70 -13.58
N LYS A 277 -3.47 15.69 -12.80
CA LYS A 277 -3.22 15.54 -11.37
C LYS A 277 -4.50 15.08 -10.69
N ASP A 278 -4.41 13.97 -9.99
CA ASP A 278 -5.46 13.49 -9.11
C ASP A 278 -5.22 13.99 -7.67
N LEU A 279 -6.19 13.73 -6.80
CA LEU A 279 -6.12 14.07 -5.39
C LEU A 279 -4.85 13.51 -4.71
N CYS A 280 -4.45 12.28 -5.09
CA CYS A 280 -3.22 11.66 -4.57
C CYS A 280 -1.97 12.45 -4.97
N THR A 281 -1.91 12.96 -6.21
CA THR A 281 -0.80 13.79 -6.71
C THR A 281 -0.65 15.07 -5.88
N TRP A 282 -1.77 15.77 -5.62
CA TRP A 282 -1.79 16.98 -4.80
C TRP A 282 -1.41 16.72 -3.35
N ASN A 283 -2.04 15.73 -2.72
CA ASN A 283 -1.77 15.35 -1.34
C ASN A 283 -0.30 14.99 -1.13
N SER A 284 0.29 14.23 -2.05
CA SER A 284 1.69 13.84 -1.97
C SER A 284 2.64 15.04 -2.07
N MET A 285 2.34 16.01 -2.94
CA MET A 285 3.20 17.20 -3.10
C MET A 285 3.06 18.19 -1.95
N ILE A 286 1.83 18.48 -1.50
CA ILE A 286 1.57 19.33 -0.33
C ILE A 286 2.27 18.74 0.90
N MET A 287 2.16 17.43 1.08
CA MET A 287 2.80 16.76 2.21
C MET A 287 4.33 16.74 2.06
N CYS A 288 4.87 16.51 0.86
CA CYS A 288 6.31 16.64 0.60
C CYS A 288 6.84 18.02 0.99
N MET A 289 6.16 19.10 0.60
CA MET A 289 6.59 20.47 0.92
C MET A 289 6.62 20.74 2.42
N ALA A 290 5.57 20.32 3.13
CA ALA A 290 5.45 20.50 4.57
C ALA A 290 6.52 19.76 5.38
N ILE A 291 6.78 18.47 5.10
CA ILE A 291 7.80 17.68 5.81
C ILE A 291 9.20 18.26 5.63
N HIS A 292 9.50 18.78 4.44
CA HIS A 292 10.82 19.33 4.11
C HIS A 292 10.95 20.84 4.37
N GLY A 293 10.02 21.42 5.15
CA GLY A 293 10.10 22.81 5.61
C GLY A 293 9.84 23.88 4.53
N ARG A 294 9.31 23.50 3.36
CA ARG A 294 8.84 24.42 2.30
C ARG A 294 7.36 24.74 2.46
N SER A 295 6.94 25.07 3.68
CA SER A 295 5.53 25.16 4.04
C SER A 295 4.75 26.20 3.23
N MET A 296 5.33 27.37 2.95
CA MET A 296 4.71 28.36 2.04
C MET A 296 4.36 27.77 0.66
N GLU A 297 5.29 27.07 0.01
CA GLU A 297 5.02 26.41 -1.28
C GLU A 297 3.94 25.34 -1.15
N GLY A 298 3.88 24.65 0.00
CA GLY A 298 2.81 23.67 0.31
C GLY A 298 1.43 24.30 0.41
N LEU A 299 1.32 25.48 1.05
CA LEU A 299 0.06 26.23 1.15
C LEU A 299 -0.34 26.84 -0.21
N GLU A 300 0.61 27.32 -1.00
CA GLU A 300 0.36 27.78 -2.37
C GLU A 300 -0.18 26.65 -3.26
N LEU A 301 0.33 25.43 -3.13
CA LEU A 301 -0.18 24.25 -3.82
C LEU A 301 -1.60 23.89 -3.38
N PHE A 302 -1.93 24.05 -2.09
CA PHE A 302 -3.31 23.88 -1.61
C PHE A 302 -4.26 24.89 -2.27
N ASP A 303 -3.87 26.16 -2.34
CA ASP A 303 -4.66 27.18 -3.00
C ASP A 303 -4.79 26.94 -4.52
N GLU A 304 -3.75 26.43 -5.17
CA GLU A 304 -3.81 26.00 -6.58
C GLU A 304 -4.77 24.83 -6.78
N MET A 305 -4.73 23.82 -5.90
CA MET A 305 -5.63 22.66 -5.91
C MET A 305 -7.10 23.07 -5.82
N VAL A 306 -7.43 23.95 -4.86
CA VAL A 306 -8.79 24.45 -4.64
C VAL A 306 -9.25 25.30 -5.83
N ARG A 307 -8.41 26.22 -6.33
CA ARG A 307 -8.72 27.02 -7.53
C ARG A 307 -8.88 26.17 -8.79
N GLY A 308 -8.13 25.07 -8.87
CA GLY A 308 -8.24 24.07 -9.94
C GLY A 308 -9.49 23.20 -9.86
N GLY A 309 -10.32 23.37 -8.83
CA GLY A 309 -11.57 22.63 -8.66
C GLY A 309 -11.40 21.21 -8.11
N THR A 310 -10.22 20.86 -7.59
CA THR A 310 -10.02 19.57 -6.90
C THR A 310 -10.40 19.74 -5.44
N SER A 311 -11.40 18.98 -4.97
CA SER A 311 -11.85 19.08 -3.58
C SER A 311 -10.82 18.45 -2.63
N PRO A 312 -10.39 19.16 -1.57
CA PRO A 312 -9.59 18.60 -0.50
C PRO A 312 -10.25 17.42 0.22
N ASP A 313 -9.43 16.50 0.74
CA ASP A 313 -9.85 15.44 1.65
C ASP A 313 -9.14 15.55 3.02
N ASP A 314 -9.37 14.58 3.89
CA ASP A 314 -8.73 14.52 5.20
C ASP A 314 -7.19 14.48 5.10
N VAL A 315 -6.64 13.78 4.11
CA VAL A 315 -5.18 13.71 3.92
C VAL A 315 -4.63 15.07 3.48
N THR A 316 -5.35 15.82 2.64
CA THR A 316 -4.96 17.18 2.25
C THR A 316 -4.79 18.07 3.49
N PHE A 317 -5.75 18.05 4.41
CA PHE A 317 -5.72 18.90 5.60
C PHE A 317 -4.63 18.50 6.59
N VAL A 318 -4.27 17.21 6.70
CA VAL A 318 -3.06 16.81 7.45
C VAL A 318 -1.82 17.50 6.89
N GLY A 319 -1.65 17.51 5.56
CA GLY A 319 -0.52 18.18 4.91
C GLY A 319 -0.47 19.68 5.16
N VAL A 320 -1.62 20.36 5.04
CA VAL A 320 -1.75 21.81 5.30
C VAL A 320 -1.47 22.16 6.76
N LEU A 321 -2.05 21.41 7.71
CA LEU A 321 -1.83 21.66 9.14
C LEU A 321 -0.39 21.39 9.54
N LEU A 322 0.26 20.38 8.97
CA LEU A 322 1.67 20.10 9.21
C LEU A 322 2.57 21.21 8.61
N ALA A 323 2.22 21.76 7.45
CA ALA A 323 2.89 22.96 6.90
C ALA A 323 2.87 24.12 7.91
N CYS A 324 1.69 24.42 8.48
CA CYS A 324 1.55 25.45 9.49
C CYS A 324 2.28 25.12 10.79
N THR A 325 2.37 23.84 11.17
CA THR A 325 3.06 23.35 12.36
C THR A 325 4.56 23.63 12.30
N HIS A 326 5.20 23.36 11.15
CA HIS A 326 6.63 23.61 10.97
C HIS A 326 7.01 25.10 10.95
N GLU A 327 6.13 25.98 10.48
CA GLU A 327 6.34 27.44 10.51
C GLU A 327 5.83 28.12 11.79
N GLY A 328 5.14 27.40 12.68
CA GLY A 328 4.56 27.97 13.91
C GLY A 328 3.35 28.88 13.68
N ARG A 329 2.62 28.73 12.57
CA ARG A 329 1.47 29.57 12.21
C ARG A 329 0.19 29.15 12.91
N VAL A 330 0.12 29.36 14.23
CA VAL A 330 -1.01 28.95 15.08
C VAL A 330 -2.36 29.46 14.57
N LYS A 331 -2.45 30.74 14.19
CA LYS A 331 -3.71 31.36 13.76
C LYS A 331 -4.25 30.75 12.47
N GLU A 332 -3.40 30.57 11.46
CA GLU A 332 -3.79 30.01 10.16
C GLU A 332 -4.16 28.54 10.30
N ALA A 333 -3.41 27.76 11.08
CA ALA A 333 -3.76 26.36 11.33
C ALA A 333 -5.14 26.20 11.97
N CYS A 334 -5.48 27.03 12.97
CA CYS A 334 -6.82 27.02 13.55
C CYS A 334 -7.90 27.42 12.54
N GLN A 335 -7.62 28.36 11.63
CA GLN A 335 -8.55 28.72 10.56
C GLN A 335 -8.78 27.56 9.59
N PHE A 336 -7.72 26.87 9.17
CA PHE A 336 -7.82 25.69 8.31
C PHE A 336 -8.54 24.53 9.01
N PHE A 337 -8.28 24.33 10.30
CA PHE A 337 -8.95 23.29 11.08
C PHE A 337 -10.46 23.50 11.20
N GLU A 338 -10.91 24.75 11.32
CA GLU A 338 -12.33 25.09 11.33
C GLU A 338 -12.94 25.07 9.91
N SER A 339 -12.23 25.57 8.89
CA SER A 339 -12.71 25.55 7.50
C SER A 339 -12.91 24.14 6.97
N MET A 340 -12.09 23.18 7.41
CA MET A 340 -12.24 21.75 7.12
C MET A 340 -13.67 21.25 7.39
N LYS A 341 -14.28 21.63 8.52
CA LYS A 341 -15.67 21.27 8.84
C LYS A 341 -16.68 22.13 8.11
N LYS A 342 -16.46 23.44 8.14
CA LYS A 342 -17.44 24.44 7.73
C LYS A 342 -17.61 24.51 6.22
N ASP A 343 -16.50 24.54 5.50
CA ASP A 343 -16.45 24.83 4.07
C ASP A 343 -16.29 23.56 3.23
N PHE A 344 -15.65 22.51 3.79
CA PHE A 344 -15.38 21.25 3.08
C PHE A 344 -16.13 20.03 3.63
N HIS A 345 -16.87 20.17 4.73
CA HIS A 345 -17.66 19.11 5.37
C HIS A 345 -16.85 17.86 5.77
N ILE A 346 -15.57 18.03 6.10
CA ILE A 346 -14.69 16.94 6.51
C ILE A 346 -14.65 16.91 8.03
N THR A 347 -14.87 15.72 8.61
CA THR A 347 -14.82 15.52 10.06
C THR A 347 -13.37 15.31 10.49
N PRO A 348 -12.83 16.08 11.46
CA PRO A 348 -11.47 15.89 11.94
C PRO A 348 -11.26 14.51 12.55
N LYS A 349 -10.23 13.84 12.05
CA LYS A 349 -9.68 12.59 12.56
C LYS A 349 -8.48 12.84 13.48
N LEU A 350 -8.01 11.79 14.13
CA LEU A 350 -6.92 11.78 15.09
C LEU A 350 -5.64 12.49 14.59
N GLU A 351 -5.32 12.33 13.31
CA GLU A 351 -4.15 12.90 12.64
C GLU A 351 -4.19 14.44 12.61
N HIS A 352 -5.38 15.02 12.40
CA HIS A 352 -5.56 16.48 12.42
C HIS A 352 -5.40 17.04 13.83
N TYR A 353 -5.98 16.37 14.84
CA TYR A 353 -5.80 16.75 16.24
C TYR A 353 -4.33 16.65 16.64
N SER A 354 -3.62 15.61 16.20
CA SER A 354 -2.18 15.44 16.43
C SER A 354 -1.38 16.63 15.90
N CYS A 355 -1.68 17.11 14.68
CA CYS A 355 -1.03 18.28 14.09
C CYS A 355 -1.28 19.56 14.92
N ILE A 356 -2.53 19.80 15.35
CA ILE A 356 -2.86 20.98 16.16
C ILE A 356 -2.20 20.91 17.56
N VAL A 357 -2.20 19.73 18.19
CA VAL A 357 -1.54 19.52 19.49
C VAL A 357 -0.03 19.74 19.38
N ASP A 358 0.62 19.21 18.33
CA ASP A 358 2.05 19.46 18.08
C ASP A 358 2.32 20.96 17.86
N LEU A 359 1.51 21.64 17.04
CA LEU A 359 1.62 23.08 16.80
C LEU A 359 1.45 23.92 18.07
N LEU A 360 0.40 23.67 18.87
CA LEU A 360 0.18 24.37 20.14
C LEU A 360 1.29 24.07 21.14
N GLY A 361 1.75 22.82 21.17
CA GLY A 361 2.90 22.37 21.94
C GLY A 361 4.15 23.17 21.61
N ARG A 362 4.55 23.23 20.34
CA ARG A 362 5.70 24.01 19.84
C ARG A 362 5.55 25.51 20.00
N ALA A 363 4.32 26.02 20.08
CA ALA A 363 4.05 27.43 20.37
C ALA A 363 4.06 27.76 21.87
N GLY A 364 4.27 26.78 22.75
CA GLY A 364 4.25 26.95 24.21
C GLY A 364 2.85 27.06 24.82
N LYS A 365 1.79 26.86 24.04
CA LYS A 365 0.38 26.91 24.46
C LYS A 365 -0.06 25.57 25.07
N LEU A 366 0.70 25.09 26.05
CA LEU A 366 0.56 23.72 26.57
C LEU A 366 -0.82 23.43 27.18
N MET A 367 -1.43 24.41 27.85
CA MET A 367 -2.77 24.22 28.43
C MET A 367 -3.85 24.15 27.34
N GLU A 368 -3.76 24.97 26.28
CA GLU A 368 -4.67 24.87 25.13
C GLU A 368 -4.53 23.51 24.44
N ALA A 369 -3.31 23.01 24.31
CA ALA A 369 -3.04 21.68 23.76
C ALA A 369 -3.68 20.58 24.62
N TYR A 370 -3.49 20.63 25.95
CA TYR A 370 -4.09 19.68 26.88
C TYR A 370 -5.64 19.73 26.86
N ASP A 371 -6.22 20.93 26.83
CA ASP A 371 -7.67 21.11 26.73
C ASP A 371 -8.23 20.53 25.43
N LEU A 372 -7.51 20.65 24.32
CA LEU A 372 -7.91 20.06 23.05
C LEU A 372 -7.93 18.53 23.11
N ILE A 373 -6.93 17.92 23.76
CA ILE A 373 -6.86 16.46 23.97
C ILE A 373 -8.05 15.95 24.82
N ASN A 374 -8.52 16.75 25.78
CA ASN A 374 -9.67 16.36 26.59
C ASN A 374 -11.01 16.56 25.86
N LYS A 375 -11.07 17.48 24.88
CA LYS A 375 -12.30 17.83 24.13
C LYS A 375 -12.47 17.04 22.84
N MET A 376 -11.43 16.38 22.34
CA MET A 376 -11.54 15.63 21.09
C MET A 376 -12.55 14.48 21.20
N PRO A 377 -13.36 14.23 20.15
CA PRO A 377 -14.40 13.20 20.16
C PRO A 377 -13.84 11.79 19.95
N VAL A 378 -12.53 11.66 19.74
CA VAL A 378 -11.82 10.40 19.48
C VAL A 378 -10.88 10.15 20.66
N LYS A 379 -10.60 8.87 20.98
CA LYS A 379 -9.63 8.55 22.03
C LYS A 379 -8.20 8.93 21.56
N PRO A 380 -7.41 9.67 22.37
CA PRO A 380 -6.05 10.02 21.99
C PRO A 380 -5.13 8.79 21.98
N ASP A 381 -4.18 8.76 21.05
CA ASP A 381 -3.17 7.70 20.92
C ASP A 381 -1.80 8.14 21.49
N SER A 382 -0.78 7.30 21.30
CA SER A 382 0.57 7.59 21.79
C SER A 382 1.23 8.75 21.06
N VAL A 383 0.84 9.06 19.82
CA VAL A 383 1.38 10.18 19.06
C VAL A 383 0.92 11.52 19.65
N VAL A 384 -0.38 11.65 19.94
CA VAL A 384 -0.95 12.88 20.52
C VAL A 384 -0.34 13.18 21.90
N TRP A 385 -0.31 12.19 22.79
CA TRP A 385 0.28 12.38 24.12
C TRP A 385 1.80 12.56 24.06
N GLY A 386 2.47 11.90 23.12
CA GLY A 386 3.90 12.08 22.86
C GLY A 386 4.24 13.50 22.43
N ALA A 387 3.43 14.11 21.55
CA ALA A 387 3.59 15.49 21.13
C ALA A 387 3.46 16.47 22.31
N LEU A 388 2.45 16.30 23.17
CA LEU A 388 2.30 17.11 24.37
C LEU A 388 3.47 16.91 25.35
N LEU A 389 3.90 15.67 25.59
CA LEU A 389 5.02 15.37 26.47
C LEU A 389 6.33 15.99 25.98
N GLY A 390 6.60 15.91 24.68
CA GLY A 390 7.76 16.55 24.05
C GLY A 390 7.75 18.06 24.27
N ALA A 391 6.62 18.71 24.04
CA ALA A 391 6.44 20.14 24.30
C ALA A 391 6.62 20.48 25.79
N CYS A 392 6.03 19.70 26.70
CA CYS A 392 6.20 19.90 28.15
C CYS A 392 7.67 19.75 28.59
N SER A 393 8.41 18.83 27.97
CA SER A 393 9.85 18.66 28.20
C SER A 393 10.66 19.87 27.74
N PHE A 394 10.29 20.47 26.61
CA PHE A 394 10.97 21.64 26.06
C PHE A 394 10.72 22.90 26.93
N TYR A 395 9.48 23.11 27.38
CA TYR A 395 9.10 24.28 28.19
C TYR A 395 9.20 24.05 29.71
N GLY A 396 9.59 22.86 30.16
CA GLY A 396 9.76 22.53 31.58
C GLY A 396 8.46 22.43 32.39
N ASN A 397 7.32 22.13 31.77
CA ASN A 397 6.04 21.99 32.47
C ASN A 397 5.88 20.59 33.07
N VAL A 398 6.24 20.46 34.35
CA VAL A 398 6.23 19.17 35.06
C VAL A 398 4.83 18.59 35.21
N GLU A 399 3.83 19.42 35.50
CA GLU A 399 2.46 18.94 35.80
C GLU A 399 1.82 18.29 34.57
N LEU A 400 1.88 18.95 33.41
CA LEU A 400 1.33 18.39 32.17
C LEU A 400 2.16 17.23 31.65
N ALA A 401 3.48 17.22 31.88
CA ALA A 401 4.34 16.08 31.56
C ALA A 401 3.93 14.82 32.34
N GLU A 402 3.65 14.93 33.65
CA GLU A 402 3.18 13.80 34.46
C GLU A 402 1.84 13.24 33.95
N LYS A 403 0.89 14.13 33.59
CA LYS A 403 -0.40 13.71 33.01
C LYS A 403 -0.21 12.97 31.68
N ALA A 404 0.59 13.52 30.77
CA ALA A 404 0.86 12.90 29.48
C ALA A 404 1.55 11.52 29.61
N VAL A 405 2.51 11.40 30.55
CA VAL A 405 3.19 10.13 30.84
C VAL A 405 2.22 9.08 31.37
N ASN A 406 1.35 9.43 32.31
CA ASN A 406 0.38 8.48 32.85
C ASN A 406 -0.54 7.95 31.75
N SER A 407 -1.04 8.82 30.87
CA SER A 407 -1.85 8.39 29.72
C SER A 407 -1.06 7.57 28.70
N LEU A 408 0.23 7.86 28.46
CA LEU A 408 1.08 7.05 27.60
C LEU A 408 1.33 5.65 28.15
N LEU A 409 1.50 5.51 29.47
CA LEU A 409 1.73 4.20 30.10
C LEU A 409 0.47 3.32 30.10
N GLU A 410 -0.73 3.91 30.09
CA GLU A 410 -1.97 3.17 29.88
C GLU A 410 -2.08 2.61 28.46
N LEU A 411 -1.54 3.32 27.47
CA LEU A 411 -1.54 2.91 26.06
C LEU A 411 -0.41 1.94 25.72
N GLU A 412 0.78 2.21 26.24
CA GLU A 412 2.01 1.46 25.96
C GLU A 412 2.78 1.16 27.27
N PRO A 413 2.35 0.13 28.03
CA PRO A 413 2.92 -0.18 29.35
C PRO A 413 4.43 -0.49 29.34
N HIS A 414 4.97 -0.86 28.18
CA HIS A 414 6.37 -1.25 28.00
C HIS A 414 7.24 -0.17 27.36
N ASN A 415 6.71 1.03 27.10
CA ASN A 415 7.48 2.11 26.50
C ASN A 415 8.39 2.79 27.54
N SER A 416 9.62 2.29 27.67
CA SER A 416 10.62 2.82 28.59
C SER A 416 11.11 4.23 28.24
N GLY A 417 10.94 4.67 26.98
CA GLY A 417 11.33 6.00 26.49
C GLY A 417 10.56 7.13 27.19
N VAL A 418 9.31 6.88 27.59
CA VAL A 418 8.45 7.83 28.30
C VAL A 418 9.08 8.26 29.63
N TYR A 419 9.68 7.32 30.37
CA TYR A 419 10.37 7.63 31.64
C TYR A 419 11.67 8.40 31.44
N VAL A 420 12.35 8.24 30.30
CA VAL A 420 13.55 9.02 29.97
C VAL A 420 13.17 10.48 29.79
N ILE A 421 12.10 10.76 29.02
CA ILE A 421 11.63 12.14 28.81
C ILE A 421 11.17 12.74 30.14
N LEU A 422 10.38 12.02 30.95
CA LEU A 422 9.96 12.49 32.27
C LEU A 422 11.14 12.78 33.22
N SER A 423 12.16 11.91 33.22
CA SER A 423 13.38 12.14 33.99
C SER A 423 14.12 13.41 33.54
N ASN A 424 14.10 13.72 32.24
CA ASN A 424 14.71 14.94 31.73
C ASN A 424 13.91 16.18 32.14
N VAL A 425 12.57 16.12 32.12
CA VAL A 425 11.69 17.21 32.61
C VAL A 425 11.93 17.47 34.10
N TYR A 426 12.04 16.43 34.93
CA TYR A 426 12.35 16.61 36.34
C TYR A 426 13.74 17.22 36.58
N ALA A 427 14.73 16.81 35.79
CA ALA A 427 16.08 17.36 35.88
C ALA A 427 16.13 18.83 35.49
N SER A 428 15.44 19.24 34.40
CA SER A 428 15.37 20.64 33.97
C SER A 428 14.63 21.53 34.98
N ALA A 429 13.66 20.96 35.71
CA ALA A 429 12.95 21.64 36.80
C ALA A 429 13.66 21.56 38.17
N GLY A 430 14.85 20.94 38.26
CA GLY A 430 15.60 20.80 39.52
C GLY A 430 15.02 19.80 40.54
N ARG A 431 14.05 18.97 40.16
CA ARG A 431 13.35 18.00 41.04
C ARG A 431 14.05 16.63 41.05
N TRP A 432 15.17 16.52 41.76
CA TRP A 432 16.02 15.32 41.79
C TRP A 432 15.36 14.07 42.39
N ASP A 433 14.41 14.23 43.30
CA ASP A 433 13.58 13.17 43.84
C ASP A 433 12.69 12.53 42.76
N GLY A 434 12.15 13.33 41.83
CA GLY A 434 11.43 12.85 40.65
C GLY A 434 12.32 12.08 39.68
N VAL A 435 13.54 12.56 39.43
CA VAL A 435 14.57 11.87 38.61
C VAL A 435 14.88 10.48 39.19
N ALA A 436 15.06 10.38 40.50
CA ALA A 436 15.32 9.10 41.17
C ALA A 436 14.16 8.11 41.01
N ARG A 437 12.91 8.59 41.14
CA ARG A 437 11.69 7.78 40.90
C ARG A 437 11.64 7.27 39.47
N ALA A 438 11.75 8.15 38.47
CA ALA A 438 11.70 7.77 37.06
C ALA A 438 12.79 6.73 36.70
N ARG A 439 14.02 6.92 37.19
CA ARG A 439 15.14 5.97 36.99
C ARG A 439 14.93 4.62 37.67
N LYS A 440 14.20 4.57 38.79
CA LYS A 440 13.86 3.30 39.45
C LYS A 440 12.89 2.47 38.59
N PHE A 441 11.89 3.11 37.99
CA PHE A 441 10.95 2.45 37.07
C PHE A 441 11.62 1.97 35.78
N MET A 442 12.58 2.73 35.24
CA MET A 442 13.40 2.30 34.09
C MET A 442 14.23 1.03 34.38
N LYS A 443 14.74 0.86 35.62
CA LYS A 443 15.52 -0.33 36.00
C LYS A 443 14.66 -1.57 36.23
N GLY A 444 13.39 -1.40 36.61
CA GLY A 444 12.44 -2.51 36.79
C GLY A 444 11.99 -3.15 35.48
N HIS A 445 12.05 -2.41 34.37
CA HIS A 445 11.75 -2.87 33.02
C HIS A 445 13.05 -3.00 32.24
N GLN A 446 13.74 -4.15 32.37
CA GLN A 446 15.03 -4.51 31.75
C GLN A 446 15.53 -3.56 30.63
N MET A 447 16.13 -2.45 31.04
CA MET A 447 16.95 -1.60 30.18
C MET A 447 18.38 -1.87 30.61
N THR A 448 19.12 -2.67 29.83
CA THR A 448 20.58 -2.76 29.96
C THR A 448 21.15 -1.40 29.64
N LYS A 449 21.46 -0.65 30.69
CA LYS A 449 22.11 0.65 30.60
C LYS A 449 23.54 0.41 30.10
N PHE A 450 23.79 0.59 28.80
CA PHE A 450 25.14 0.51 28.26
C PHE A 450 25.93 1.72 28.76
N ILE A 451 26.69 1.51 29.83
CA ILE A 451 27.65 2.48 30.35
C ILE A 451 28.99 2.16 29.67
N VAL A 452 29.80 3.17 29.37
CA VAL A 452 31.18 2.96 28.92
C VAL A 452 31.87 2.04 29.95
N GLU A 453 32.42 0.91 29.50
CA GLU A 453 32.96 -0.22 30.29
C GLU A 453 31.98 -1.35 30.70
N ASP A 454 30.70 -1.31 30.30
CA ASP A 454 29.76 -2.40 30.60
C ASP A 454 30.08 -3.68 29.80
N LYS A 455 30.25 -4.81 30.52
CA LYS A 455 30.56 -6.15 29.97
C LYS A 455 29.38 -7.12 30.07
N LEU A 456 28.25 -6.70 30.65
CA LEU A 456 27.10 -7.58 30.92
C LEU A 456 26.25 -7.85 29.68
N HIS A 457 26.45 -7.11 28.59
CA HIS A 457 25.75 -7.33 27.33
C HIS A 457 26.18 -8.67 26.67
N PRO A 458 25.24 -9.50 26.15
CA PRO A 458 25.56 -10.79 25.52
C PRO A 458 26.61 -10.68 24.40
N ASN A 459 26.57 -9.58 23.65
CA ASN A 459 27.47 -9.29 22.54
C ASN A 459 28.54 -8.23 22.89
N SER A 460 28.84 -8.02 24.17
CA SER A 460 29.79 -6.98 24.61
C SER A 460 31.16 -7.13 23.93
N LYS A 461 31.62 -8.37 23.74
CA LYS A 461 32.89 -8.66 23.04
C LYS A 461 32.91 -8.13 21.61
N ASP A 462 31.85 -8.36 20.84
CA ASP A 462 31.78 -7.94 19.44
C ASP A 462 31.71 -6.42 19.33
N ILE A 463 30.97 -5.78 20.23
CA ILE A 463 30.85 -4.31 20.29
C ILE A 463 32.21 -3.66 20.62
N TYR A 464 32.97 -4.20 21.59
CA TYR A 464 34.30 -3.68 21.90
C TYR A 464 35.32 -3.97 20.80
N LEU A 465 35.19 -5.07 20.04
CA LEU A 465 36.01 -5.33 18.87
C LEU A 465 35.77 -4.28 17.77
N VAL A 466 34.50 -3.96 17.48
CA VAL A 466 34.15 -2.89 16.52
C VAL A 466 34.64 -1.53 17.01
N LEU A 467 34.46 -1.20 18.30
CA LEU A 467 34.98 0.05 18.87
C LEU A 467 36.51 0.15 18.80
N GLN A 468 37.22 -0.96 18.96
CA GLN A 468 38.68 -1.00 18.81
C GLN A 468 39.10 -0.82 17.34
N GLU A 469 38.39 -1.40 16.38
CA GLU A 469 38.62 -1.15 14.96
C GLU A 469 38.36 0.31 14.60
N VAL A 470 37.24 0.88 15.04
CA VAL A 470 36.88 2.28 14.82
C VAL A 470 37.92 3.19 15.49
N SER A 471 38.37 2.89 16.71
CA SER A 471 39.41 3.67 17.40
C SER A 471 40.77 3.57 16.71
N LYS A 472 41.14 2.41 16.15
CA LYS A 472 42.34 2.25 15.33
C LYS A 472 42.25 3.06 14.05
N LYS A 473 41.10 3.03 13.37
CA LYS A 473 40.85 3.85 12.17
C LYS A 473 40.89 5.35 12.50
N MET A 474 40.29 5.77 13.63
CA MET A 474 40.37 7.15 14.13
C MET A 474 41.81 7.61 14.42
N LYS A 475 42.66 6.72 14.95
CA LYS A 475 44.09 7.04 15.18
C LYS A 475 44.93 7.12 13.91
N LEU A 476 44.54 6.39 12.85
CA LEU A 476 45.19 6.42 11.54
C LEU A 476 44.81 7.64 10.70
N LEU A 477 43.61 8.22 10.89
CA LEU A 477 43.06 9.27 10.03
C LEU A 477 43.31 10.70 10.50
N GLY A 478 43.86 10.92 11.71
CA GLY A 478 44.34 12.22 12.17
C GLY A 478 43.37 13.39 11.97
N SER A 479 42.58 13.70 13.01
CA SER A 479 41.60 14.79 13.15
C SER A 479 40.15 14.48 12.69
N PRO A 480 39.12 15.12 13.31
CA PRO A 480 37.71 14.71 13.21
C PRO A 480 37.02 15.04 11.88
N GLU A 481 37.64 15.85 11.02
CA GLU A 481 36.98 16.41 9.83
C GLU A 481 36.82 15.39 8.68
N ASN A 482 37.68 14.37 8.60
CA ASN A 482 37.56 13.31 7.60
C ASN A 482 36.49 12.25 7.94
N PHE A 483 35.89 12.31 9.13
CA PHE A 483 34.97 11.26 9.61
C PHE A 483 33.54 11.40 9.04
N ALA A 484 33.14 12.60 8.63
CA ALA A 484 31.83 12.84 8.04
C ALA A 484 31.69 12.21 6.63
N PHE A 485 32.81 12.02 5.92
CA PHE A 485 32.80 11.58 4.52
C PHE A 485 32.69 10.06 4.35
N GLU A 486 33.16 9.25 5.31
CA GLU A 486 33.11 7.77 5.19
C GLU A 486 31.88 7.13 5.85
N LEU A 487 31.23 7.79 6.82
CA LEU A 487 30.00 7.27 7.45
C LEU A 487 28.77 7.35 6.54
N GLU A 488 28.78 8.24 5.54
CA GLU A 488 27.73 8.31 4.50
C GLU A 488 27.80 7.13 3.50
N HIS A 489 28.85 6.31 3.53
CA HIS A 489 29.02 5.18 2.61
C HIS A 489 28.78 3.79 3.20
N HIS A 490 28.51 3.69 4.51
CA HIS A 490 28.32 2.40 5.19
C HIS A 490 27.11 2.31 6.15
N ILE A 491 26.17 3.24 6.04
CA ILE A 491 24.78 3.09 6.54
C ILE A 491 23.89 3.08 5.30
#